data_AF-A0AAV4KAT6-F1
#
_entry.id   AF-A0AAV4KAT6-F1
#
_cell.length_a   1.000
_cell.length_b   1.000
_cell.length_c   1.000
_cell.angle_alpha   90.00
_cell.angle_beta   90.00
_cell.angle_gamma   90.00
#
_symmetry.space_group_name_H-M   'P 1'
#
loop_
_entity.id
_entity.type
_entity.pdbx_description
1 polymer ?
#
loop_
_entity_poly.entity_id
_entity_poly.type
_entity_poly.pdbx_seq_one_letter_code
_entity_poly.pdbx_strand_id
1 'polypeptide(L)'
;MFLAASSLISFLGQCVRVVVDRPLGSAHPRHPDLIYPVKYGEIPDTVSGDGLPIDAYLLGWNEPVSETSGTVVAVVERINDLEDKLVVGKLGT
;
A
#
# COMPACT_ATOMS: atom_id res chain seq x y z
N MET A 1 -16.29 -22.43 -0.19
CA MET A 1 -15.30 -21.70 -1.00
C MET A 1 -14.13 -21.40 -0.08
N PHE A 2 -13.00 -22.09 -0.24
CA PHE A 2 -11.79 -21.77 0.53
C PHE A 2 -11.15 -20.54 -0.13
N LEU A 3 -10.97 -19.45 0.62
CA LEU A 3 -10.12 -18.36 0.17
C LEU A 3 -8.67 -18.87 0.18
N ALA A 4 -7.99 -18.82 -0.97
CA ALA A 4 -6.55 -19.00 -0.99
C ALA A 4 -5.91 -17.81 -0.27
N ALA A 5 -4.88 -18.06 0.53
CA ALA A 5 -4.15 -17.00 1.22
C ALA A 5 -3.54 -16.03 0.19
N SER A 6 -3.49 -14.74 0.52
CA SER A 6 -2.97 -13.73 -0.40
C SER A 6 -1.56 -14.05 -0.89
N SER A 7 -1.31 -13.91 -2.19
CA SER A 7 0.03 -14.03 -2.76
C SER A 7 0.99 -12.98 -2.20
N LEU A 8 0.45 -11.87 -1.69
CA LEU A 8 1.20 -10.77 -1.10
C LEU A 8 1.86 -11.13 0.24
N ILE A 9 1.48 -12.25 0.87
CA ILE A 9 2.15 -12.75 2.08
C ILE A 9 3.65 -12.93 1.85
N SER A 10 4.06 -13.26 0.62
CA SER A 10 5.47 -13.38 0.24
C SER A 10 6.28 -12.10 0.44
N PHE A 11 5.64 -10.92 0.47
CA PHE A 11 6.29 -9.63 0.67
C PHE A 11 6.59 -9.32 2.14
N LEU A 12 5.98 -10.02 3.11
CA LEU A 12 6.19 -9.73 4.53
C LEU A 12 7.69 -9.77 4.90
N GLY A 13 8.15 -8.73 5.58
CA GLY A 13 9.55 -8.55 5.98
C GLY A 13 10.47 -8.04 4.87
N GLN A 14 10.02 -7.95 3.62
CA GLN A 14 10.83 -7.39 2.54
C GLN A 14 10.88 -5.86 2.62
N CYS A 15 12.01 -5.30 2.21
CA CYS A 15 12.16 -3.87 1.99
C CYS A 15 11.69 -3.53 0.58
N VAL A 16 10.72 -2.63 0.45
CA VAL A 16 10.12 -2.22 -0.81
C VAL A 16 10.22 -0.71 -1.00
N ARG A 17 10.28 -0.27 -2.26
CA ARG A 17 10.21 1.14 -2.66
C ARG A 17 8.75 1.51 -2.90
N VAL A 18 8.28 2.58 -2.28
CA VAL A 18 6.90 3.09 -2.39
C VAL A 18 6.93 4.49 -2.96
N VAL A 19 6.19 4.71 -4.05
CA VAL A 19 5.94 6.03 -4.64
C VAL A 19 4.58 6.51 -4.17
N VAL A 20 4.55 7.63 -3.46
CA VAL A 20 3.33 8.17 -2.84
C VAL A 20 2.55 8.99 -3.85
N ASP A 21 1.35 8.54 -4.20
CA ASP A 21 0.45 9.23 -5.12
C ASP A 21 -0.80 9.81 -4.43
N ARG A 22 -1.02 9.46 -3.16
CA ARG A 22 -2.06 10.01 -2.28
C ARG A 22 -1.43 10.47 -0.95
N PRO A 23 -1.04 11.76 -0.86
CA PRO A 23 -0.53 12.34 0.36
C PRO A 23 -1.54 12.28 1.52
N LEU A 24 -1.03 12.32 2.75
CA LEU A 24 -1.86 12.42 3.96
C LEU A 24 -2.78 13.64 3.88
N GLY A 25 -4.08 13.41 4.11
CA GLY A 25 -5.09 14.47 4.08
C GLY A 25 -5.52 14.89 2.66
N SER A 26 -4.99 14.27 1.61
CA SER A 26 -5.48 14.51 0.25
C SER A 26 -6.88 13.93 0.03
N ALA A 27 -7.66 14.58 -0.84
CA ALA A 27 -8.95 14.08 -1.28
C ALA A 27 -8.78 13.13 -2.48
N HIS A 28 -9.67 12.14 -2.61
CA HIS A 28 -9.69 11.26 -3.77
C HIS A 28 -10.06 12.05 -5.05
N PRO A 29 -9.33 11.89 -6.17
CA PRO A 29 -9.55 12.70 -7.39
C PRO A 29 -10.97 12.66 -7.96
N ARG A 30 -11.67 11.54 -7.78
CA ARG A 30 -13.07 11.34 -8.22
C ARG A 30 -14.11 11.42 -7.09
N HIS A 31 -13.67 11.48 -5.83
CA HIS A 31 -14.56 11.45 -4.66
C HIS A 31 -14.04 12.46 -3.62
N PRO A 32 -14.32 13.77 -3.79
CA PRO A 32 -13.73 14.82 -2.96
C PRO A 32 -14.01 14.71 -1.46
N ASP A 33 -15.11 14.07 -1.08
CA ASP A 33 -15.49 13.84 0.32
C ASP A 33 -14.68 12.69 0.98
N LEU A 34 -13.95 11.90 0.18
CA LEU A 34 -13.08 10.84 0.67
C LEU A 34 -11.67 11.40 0.88
N ILE A 35 -11.32 11.59 2.15
CA ILE A 35 -10.01 12.08 2.56
C ILE A 35 -9.14 10.90 3.01
N TYR A 36 -7.91 10.81 2.50
CA TYR A 36 -6.96 9.77 2.88
C TYR A 36 -6.35 10.07 4.26
N PRO A 37 -6.63 9.26 5.30
CA PRO A 37 -6.13 9.49 6.66
C PRO A 37 -4.71 8.95 6.85
N VAL A 38 -4.16 8.28 5.84
CA VAL A 38 -2.81 7.70 5.80
C VAL A 38 -2.20 7.99 4.44
N LYS A 39 -0.87 8.03 4.36
CA LYS A 39 -0.18 8.11 3.07
C LYS A 39 -0.40 6.81 2.32
N TYR A 40 -0.60 6.95 1.02
CA TYR A 40 -0.90 5.84 0.13
C TYR A 40 -0.15 6.02 -1.19
N GLY A 41 0.29 4.90 -1.73
CA GLY A 41 1.08 4.87 -2.94
C GLY A 41 1.18 3.46 -3.51
N GLU A 42 2.07 3.31 -4.47
CA GLU A 42 2.29 2.06 -5.20
C GLU A 42 3.73 1.58 -5.06
N ILE A 43 3.93 0.27 -5.25
CA ILE A 43 5.26 -0.34 -5.40
C ILE A 43 5.53 -0.48 -6.90
N PRO A 44 6.43 0.33 -7.49
CA PRO A 44 6.67 0.27 -8.93
C PRO A 44 7.23 -1.08 -9.36
N ASP A 45 7.09 -1.39 -10.65
CA ASP A 45 7.62 -2.63 -11.25
C ASP A 45 7.00 -3.92 -10.69
N THR A 46 5.82 -3.81 -10.06
CA THR A 46 4.99 -4.93 -9.61
C THR A 46 3.66 -4.98 -10.36
N VAL A 47 2.94 -6.09 -10.22
CA VAL A 47 1.61 -6.28 -10.83
C VAL A 47 0.68 -6.91 -9.79
N SER A 48 -0.42 -6.23 -9.52
CA SER A 48 -1.53 -6.63 -8.64
C SER A 48 -2.56 -7.47 -9.42
N GLY A 49 -3.58 -7.98 -8.72
CA GLY A 49 -4.68 -8.74 -9.34
C GLY A 49 -5.53 -7.94 -10.33
N ASP A 50 -5.49 -6.60 -10.28
CA ASP A 50 -6.17 -5.71 -11.24
C ASP A 50 -5.30 -5.30 -12.44
N GLY A 51 -4.04 -5.75 -12.49
CA GLY A 51 -3.08 -5.43 -13.55
C GLY A 51 -2.32 -4.12 -13.36
N LEU A 52 -2.54 -3.38 -12.27
CA LEU A 52 -1.80 -2.18 -11.89
C LEU A 52 -0.67 -2.53 -10.89
N PRO A 53 0.26 -1.61 -10.58
CA PRO A 53 1.20 -1.78 -9.47
C PRO A 53 0.50 -2.10 -8.15
N ILE A 54 1.17 -2.85 -7.26
CA ILE A 54 0.61 -3.21 -5.93
C ILE A 54 0.54 -1.96 -5.06
N ASP A 55 -0.63 -1.69 -4.47
CA ASP A 55 -0.80 -0.57 -3.57
C ASP A 55 -0.29 -0.84 -2.15
N ALA A 56 0.19 0.23 -1.52
CA ALA A 56 0.74 0.21 -0.17
C ALA A 56 0.27 1.39 0.68
N TYR A 57 -0.15 1.08 1.91
CA TYR A 57 -0.29 2.05 2.98
C TYR A 57 1.07 2.33 3.62
N LEU A 58 1.41 3.60 3.81
CA LEU A 58 2.69 4.01 4.38
C LEU A 58 2.51 4.57 5.81
N LEU A 59 3.05 3.87 6.80
CA LEU A 59 2.89 4.19 8.23
C LEU A 59 4.23 4.57 8.89
N GLY A 60 4.22 5.56 9.79
CA GLY A 60 5.40 5.96 10.58
C GLY A 60 6.25 7.09 9.98
N TRP A 61 5.84 7.66 8.85
CA TRP A 61 6.37 8.92 8.33
C TRP A 61 5.46 10.06 8.75
N ASN A 62 5.99 11.03 9.50
CA ASN A 62 5.22 12.20 9.96
C ASN A 62 5.33 13.38 8.99
N GLU A 63 6.39 13.40 8.16
CA GLU A 63 6.61 14.43 7.16
C GLU A 63 5.96 14.06 5.81
N PRO A 64 5.73 15.06 4.93
CA PRO A 64 5.46 14.82 3.52
C PRO A 64 6.58 14.00 2.87
N VAL A 65 6.21 13.04 2.04
CA VAL A 65 7.15 12.18 1.34
C VAL A 65 6.53 11.80 0.00
N SER A 66 7.29 11.98 -1.08
CA SER A 66 6.89 11.60 -2.44
C SER A 66 7.33 10.19 -2.80
N GLU A 67 8.42 9.71 -2.19
CA GLU A 67 8.96 8.36 -2.40
C GLU A 67 9.79 7.94 -1.18
N THR A 68 9.73 6.66 -0.81
CA THR A 68 10.56 6.12 0.28
C THR A 68 10.73 4.61 0.17
N SER A 69 11.63 4.05 0.97
CA SER A 69 11.76 2.61 1.15
C SER A 69 11.41 2.21 2.58
N GLY A 70 10.73 1.09 2.74
CA GLY A 70 10.30 0.60 4.05
C GLY A 70 10.06 -0.90 4.06
N THR A 71 9.82 -1.44 5.25
CA THR A 71 9.56 -2.87 5.46
C THR A 71 8.07 -3.15 5.36
N VAL A 72 7.69 -4.17 4.59
CA VAL A 72 6.31 -4.66 4.58
C VAL A 72 6.01 -5.37 5.89
N VAL A 73 5.07 -4.83 6.67
CA VAL A 73 4.75 -5.32 8.03
C VAL A 73 3.39 -6.01 8.12
N ALA A 74 2.51 -5.81 7.14
CA ALA A 74 1.23 -6.48 7.07
C ALA A 74 0.69 -6.56 5.63
N VAL A 75 -0.28 -7.47 5.45
CA VAL A 75 -1.13 -7.58 4.25
C VAL A 75 -2.57 -7.33 4.66
N VAL A 76 -3.28 -6.51 3.90
CA VAL A 76 -4.71 -6.26 4.04
C VAL A 76 -5.43 -7.08 2.97
N GLU A 77 -5.99 -8.21 3.36
CA GLU A 77 -6.78 -9.06 2.47
C GLU A 77 -8.18 -8.47 2.26
N ARG A 78 -8.61 -8.32 1.00
CA ARG A 78 -9.89 -7.70 0.64
C ARG A 78 -10.81 -8.71 -0.04
N ILE A 79 -11.72 -9.29 0.75
CA ILE A 79 -12.59 -10.42 0.36
C ILE A 79 -13.45 -10.15 -0.89
N ASN A 80 -13.79 -8.89 -1.15
CA ASN A 80 -14.67 -8.46 -2.24
C ASN A 80 -13.98 -7.54 -3.24
N ASP A 81 -12.65 -7.57 -3.29
CA ASP A 81 -11.84 -6.81 -4.24
C ASP A 81 -10.91 -7.76 -5.00
N LEU A 82 -10.43 -7.33 -6.17
CA LEU A 82 -9.45 -8.08 -6.97
C LEU A 82 -8.02 -7.87 -6.45
N GLU A 83 -7.84 -6.91 -5.54
CA GLU A 83 -6.54 -6.52 -5.04
C GLU A 83 -6.50 -6.50 -3.49
N ASP A 84 -5.49 -7.17 -2.96
CA ASP A 84 -5.03 -7.01 -1.57
C ASP A 84 -3.97 -5.90 -1.48
N LYS A 85 -3.82 -5.29 -0.30
CA LYS A 85 -2.88 -4.15 -0.14
C LYS A 85 -1.78 -4.45 0.85
N LEU A 86 -0.62 -3.85 0.64
CA LEU A 86 0.49 -3.94 1.59
C LEU A 86 0.45 -2.81 2.62
N VAL A 87 1.01 -3.06 3.80
CA VAL A 87 1.31 -2.03 4.79
C VAL A 87 2.82 -1.95 4.95
N VAL A 88 3.38 -0.77 4.73
CA VAL A 88 4.82 -0.49 4.76
C VAL A 88 5.13 0.43 5.94
N GLY A 89 5.97 -0.06 6.84
CA GLY A 89 6.53 0.68 7.97
C GLY A 89 7.95 1.16 7.67
N LYS A 90 8.48 2.06 8.51
CA LYS A 90 9.88 2.49 8.42
C LYS A 90 10.83 1.30 8.52
N LEU A 91 11.97 1.41 7.84
CA LEU A 91 13.01 0.39 7.88
C LEU A 91 13.39 0.06 9.34
N GLY A 92 13.39 -1.24 9.67
CA GLY A 92 13.71 -1.73 11.03
C GLY A 92 12.54 -1.71 12.02
N THR A 93 11.30 -1.62 11.53
CA THR A 93 10.08 -1.92 12.30
C THR A 93 9.88 -3.42 12.45
#